data_AF-A0A4Q6C4V6-F1
#
_entry.id   AF-A0A4Q6C4V6-F1
#
_cell.length_a   1.000
_cell.length_b   1.000
_cell.length_c   1.000
_cell.angle_alpha   90.00
_cell.angle_beta   90.00
_cell.angle_gamma   90.00
#
_symmetry.space_group_name_H-M   'P 1'
#
loop_
_entity.id
_entity.type
_entity.pdbx_description
1 polymer ?
#
loop_
_entity_poly.entity_id
_entity_poly.type
_entity_poly.pdbx_seq_one_letter_code
_entity_poly.pdbx_strand_id
1 'polypeptide(L)'
;MRSPLPIQTVLVSQTPDILADTEQAAPRKAAISRDDLIAAALKLVGPHRSLSTLSLREVTREAGIAPNSFYRQFRDMDELAVALIDVSGRSLRKIIGQARQRVSRERSVIRVSLETFMEQLRA
;
A
#
# COMPACT_ATOMS: atom_id res chain seq x y z
N MET A 1 12.71 63.96 -67.45
CA MET A 1 13.04 62.76 -68.23
C MET A 1 12.83 61.52 -67.35
N ARG A 2 11.86 60.68 -67.72
CA ARG A 2 11.72 59.23 -67.43
C ARG A 2 11.53 58.78 -65.95
N SER A 3 10.30 58.31 -65.68
CA SER A 3 9.79 57.46 -64.57
C SER A 3 10.63 56.18 -64.32
N PRO A 4 10.41 55.31 -63.27
CA PRO A 4 9.11 54.83 -62.75
C PRO A 4 8.99 54.46 -61.23
N LEU A 5 7.75 54.22 -60.77
CA LEU A 5 7.34 53.40 -59.58
C LEU A 5 7.19 51.92 -60.05
N PRO A 6 7.04 50.84 -59.23
CA PRO A 6 6.65 50.66 -57.80
C PRO A 6 7.62 49.71 -57.03
N ILE A 7 7.39 49.22 -55.81
CA ILE A 7 6.83 47.89 -55.49
C ILE A 7 6.56 47.83 -53.96
N GLN A 8 5.32 47.47 -53.60
CA GLN A 8 4.96 46.95 -52.27
C GLN A 8 5.51 45.52 -52.15
N THR A 9 6.43 45.29 -51.22
CA THR A 9 6.80 43.93 -50.81
C THR A 9 5.93 43.54 -49.62
N VAL A 10 4.87 42.80 -49.93
CA VAL A 10 4.16 41.95 -48.98
C VAL A 10 5.10 40.81 -48.61
N LEU A 11 5.47 40.69 -47.33
CA LEU A 11 6.04 39.46 -46.78
C LEU A 11 5.00 38.83 -45.85
N VAL A 12 4.13 38.02 -46.46
CA VAL A 12 3.46 36.93 -45.74
C VAL A 12 4.42 35.75 -45.83
N SER A 13 4.98 35.36 -44.68
CA SER A 13 5.58 34.05 -44.50
C SER A 13 4.84 33.34 -43.37
N GLN A 14 4.32 32.18 -43.73
CA GLN A 14 3.57 31.22 -42.95
C GLN A 14 4.48 30.54 -41.89
N THR A 15 3.91 30.33 -40.69
CA THR A 15 3.99 29.17 -39.75
C THR A 15 5.28 28.32 -39.66
N PRO A 16 5.68 27.86 -38.45
CA PRO A 16 4.87 26.84 -37.78
C PRO A 16 4.63 27.04 -36.28
N ASP A 17 3.42 26.65 -35.91
CA ASP A 17 2.99 26.01 -34.67
C ASP A 17 4.17 25.35 -33.92
N ILE A 18 4.75 26.06 -32.94
CA ILE A 18 5.75 25.47 -32.06
C ILE A 18 4.97 24.76 -30.97
N LEU A 19 5.03 23.44 -31.08
CA LEU A 19 4.41 22.42 -30.26
C LEU A 19 4.06 22.91 -28.85
N ALA A 20 2.77 22.75 -28.55
CA ALA A 20 2.30 22.49 -27.21
C ALA A 20 3.05 21.29 -26.62
N ASP A 21 4.21 21.53 -26.01
CA ASP A 21 4.73 20.69 -24.94
C ASP A 21 3.89 20.96 -23.69
N THR A 22 2.62 20.55 -23.77
CA THR A 22 1.98 20.01 -22.57
C THR A 22 2.67 18.68 -22.33
N GLU A 23 3.88 18.72 -21.76
CA GLU A 23 4.41 17.57 -21.05
C GLU A 23 3.32 17.19 -20.05
N GLN A 24 2.54 16.17 -20.40
CA GLN A 24 1.81 15.36 -19.45
C GLN A 24 2.86 14.87 -18.46
N ALA A 25 3.09 15.67 -17.41
CA ALA A 25 3.77 15.23 -16.22
C ALA A 25 2.96 14.05 -15.71
N ALA A 26 3.47 12.84 -16.02
CA ALA A 26 2.89 11.59 -15.59
C ALA A 26 2.48 11.74 -14.12
N PRO A 27 1.27 11.27 -13.73
CA PRO A 27 0.77 11.50 -12.39
C PRO A 27 1.84 11.06 -11.40
N ARG A 28 2.32 11.99 -10.56
CA ARG A 28 3.29 11.69 -9.50
C ARG A 28 2.71 10.51 -8.74
N LYS A 29 3.25 9.30 -8.97
CA LYS A 29 2.86 8.12 -8.20
C LYS A 29 2.95 8.51 -6.74
N ALA A 30 1.85 8.34 -6.01
CA ALA A 30 1.78 8.69 -4.60
C ALA A 30 3.03 8.16 -3.89
N ALA A 31 3.63 8.97 -3.03
CA ALA A 31 4.86 8.60 -2.34
C ALA A 31 4.65 7.26 -1.63
N ILE A 32 5.54 6.30 -1.90
CA ILE A 32 5.48 4.97 -1.29
C ILE A 32 5.54 5.11 0.23
N SER A 33 4.58 4.51 0.93
CA SER A 33 4.52 4.50 2.39
C SER A 33 5.24 3.28 2.97
N ARG A 34 5.49 3.33 4.28
CA ARG A 34 6.01 2.18 5.03
C ARG A 34 5.06 0.97 4.96
N ASP A 35 3.77 1.23 5.00
CA ASP A 35 2.73 0.20 4.97
C ASP A 35 2.65 -0.51 3.61
N ASP A 36 2.94 0.19 2.51
CA ASP A 36 2.98 -0.42 1.17
C ASP A 36 4.09 -1.48 1.05
N LEU A 37 5.27 -1.20 1.62
CA LEU A 37 6.39 -2.14 1.65
C LEU A 37 6.12 -3.33 2.58
N ILE A 38 5.46 -3.09 3.71
CA ILE A 38 5.01 -4.16 4.61
C ILE A 38 3.99 -5.06 3.90
N ALA A 39 3.01 -4.47 3.22
CA ALA A 39 2.02 -5.22 2.46
C ALA A 39 2.66 -6.04 1.32
N ALA A 40 3.61 -5.46 0.58
CA ALA A 40 4.37 -6.17 -0.44
C ALA A 40 5.14 -7.37 0.14
N ALA A 41 5.85 -7.18 1.26
CA ALA A 41 6.55 -8.28 1.92
C ALA A 41 5.60 -9.38 2.39
N LEU A 42 4.44 -9.04 2.98
CA LEU A 42 3.43 -10.01 3.40
C LEU A 42 2.85 -10.83 2.24
N LYS A 43 2.74 -10.27 1.03
CA LYS A 43 2.32 -11.02 -0.17
C LYS A 43 3.37 -12.04 -0.62
N LEU A 44 4.64 -11.72 -0.43
CA LEU A 44 5.76 -12.60 -0.80
C LEU A 44 5.99 -13.73 0.21
N VAL A 45 5.65 -13.49 1.48
CA VAL A 45 5.63 -14.52 2.52
C VAL A 45 4.42 -15.41 2.30
N GLY A 46 4.61 -16.71 2.43
CA GLY A 46 3.54 -17.68 2.26
C GLY A 46 3.72 -18.87 3.20
N PRO A 47 2.80 -19.86 3.14
CA PRO A 47 2.82 -21.04 4.03
C PRO A 47 4.15 -21.81 4.02
N HIS A 48 4.90 -21.72 2.93
CA HIS A 48 6.17 -22.43 2.72
C HIS A 48 7.35 -21.49 2.48
N ARG A 49 7.19 -20.19 2.72
CA ARG A 49 8.23 -19.19 2.44
C ARG A 49 8.39 -18.22 3.60
N SER A 50 9.55 -18.25 4.22
CA SER A 50 9.92 -17.39 5.35
C SER A 50 10.50 -16.05 4.90
N LEU A 51 10.37 -15.04 5.79
CA LEU A 51 10.98 -13.72 5.64
C LEU A 51 12.49 -13.76 5.42
N SER A 52 13.20 -14.69 6.06
CA SER A 52 14.66 -14.83 5.95
C SER A 52 15.13 -15.14 4.52
N THR A 53 14.22 -15.56 3.64
CA THR A 53 14.51 -15.86 2.23
C THR A 53 14.12 -14.74 1.27
N LEU A 54 13.59 -13.62 1.78
CA LEU A 54 13.24 -12.46 0.97
C LEU A 54 14.44 -11.55 0.78
N SER A 55 14.62 -11.06 -0.44
CA SER A 55 15.55 -9.97 -0.74
C SER A 55 14.84 -8.62 -0.88
N LEU A 56 15.57 -7.53 -0.61
CA LEU A 56 15.10 -6.15 -0.81
C LEU A 56 14.57 -5.92 -2.23
N ARG A 57 15.25 -6.50 -3.23
CA ARG A 57 14.84 -6.36 -4.64
C ARG A 57 13.49 -7.01 -4.92
N GLU A 58 13.21 -8.14 -4.29
CA GLU A 58 11.90 -8.79 -4.44
C GLU A 58 10.79 -7.95 -3.80
N VAL A 59 11.02 -7.43 -2.58
CA VAL A 59 10.05 -6.56 -1.89
C VAL A 59 9.78 -5.29 -2.69
N THR A 60 10.83 -4.63 -3.19
CA THR A 60 10.67 -3.39 -3.98
C THR A 60 10.04 -3.64 -5.35
N ARG A 61 10.31 -4.79 -5.98
CA ARG A 61 9.62 -5.23 -7.19
C ARG A 61 8.13 -5.46 -6.93
N GLU A 62 7.78 -6.16 -5.85
CA GLU A 62 6.39 -6.38 -5.45
C GLU A 62 5.66 -5.07 -5.13
N ALA A 63 6.35 -4.10 -4.53
CA ALA A 63 5.82 -2.76 -4.26
C ALA A 63 5.80 -1.83 -5.50
N GLY A 64 6.39 -2.24 -6.63
CA GLY A 64 6.43 -1.43 -7.85
C GLY A 64 7.31 -0.18 -7.76
N ILE A 65 8.36 -0.21 -6.93
CA ILE A 65 9.31 0.90 -6.73
C ILE A 65 10.74 0.52 -7.10
N ALA A 66 11.59 1.52 -7.35
CA ALA A 66 13.02 1.29 -7.51
C ALA A 66 13.66 0.86 -6.17
N PRO A 67 14.69 -0.02 -6.17
CA PRO A 67 15.36 -0.49 -4.95
C PRO A 67 15.80 0.61 -3.99
N ASN A 68 16.33 1.72 -4.54
CA ASN A 68 16.78 2.86 -3.73
C ASN A 68 15.65 3.53 -2.92
N SER A 69 14.40 3.40 -3.37
CA SER A 69 13.24 3.98 -2.68
C SER A 69 12.92 3.25 -1.37
N PHE A 70 13.40 2.03 -1.17
CA PHE A 70 13.27 1.27 0.06
C PHE A 70 13.80 2.04 1.27
N TYR A 71 14.98 2.64 1.10
CA TYR A 71 15.71 3.33 2.17
C TYR A 71 15.01 4.57 2.71
N ARG A 72 13.95 5.04 2.05
CA ARG A 72 13.10 6.12 2.57
C ARG A 72 12.20 5.66 3.71
N GLN A 73 11.89 4.36 3.79
CA GLN A 73 10.94 3.78 4.73
C GLN A 73 11.59 2.84 5.76
N PHE A 74 12.69 2.19 5.37
CA PHE A 74 13.41 1.22 6.20
C PHE A 74 14.92 1.32 5.94
N ARG A 75 15.73 1.21 6.98
CA ARG A 75 17.20 1.24 6.87
C ARG A 75 17.76 -0.02 6.23
N ASP A 76 17.13 -1.16 6.47
CA ASP A 76 17.54 -2.48 6.00
C ASP A 76 16.36 -3.48 6.05
N MET A 77 16.64 -4.73 5.66
CA MET A 77 15.66 -5.82 5.69
C MET A 77 15.28 -6.26 7.11
N ASP A 78 16.16 -6.06 8.09
CA ASP A 78 15.91 -6.45 9.48
C ASP A 78 14.88 -5.51 10.12
N GLU A 79 14.97 -4.20 9.84
CA GLU A 79 13.95 -3.23 10.27
C GLU A 79 12.57 -3.53 9.68
N LEU A 80 12.53 -3.96 8.41
CA LEU A 80 11.30 -4.44 7.78
C LEU A 80 10.78 -5.70 8.48
N ALA A 81 11.65 -6.65 8.82
CA ALA A 81 11.27 -7.88 9.52
C ALA A 81 10.68 -7.57 10.91
N VAL A 82 11.29 -6.66 11.68
CA VAL A 82 10.74 -6.20 12.97
C VAL A 82 9.35 -5.60 12.79
N ALA A 83 9.16 -4.73 11.79
CA ALA A 83 7.85 -4.14 11.52
C ALA A 83 6.78 -5.20 11.15
N LEU A 84 7.16 -6.22 10.40
CA LEU A 84 6.28 -7.34 10.04
C LEU A 84 5.90 -8.19 11.24
N ILE A 85 6.86 -8.48 12.13
CA ILE A 85 6.61 -9.19 13.39
C ILE A 85 5.63 -8.38 14.25
N ASP A 86 5.80 -7.07 14.34
CA ASP A 86 4.91 -6.18 15.09
C ASP A 86 3.47 -6.20 14.55
N VAL A 87 3.30 -6.08 13.23
CA VAL A 87 1.97 -6.13 12.59
C VAL A 87 1.31 -7.50 12.80
N SER A 88 2.07 -8.57 12.61
CA SER A 88 1.60 -9.95 12.76
C SER A 88 1.24 -10.25 14.23
N GLY A 89 2.07 -9.82 15.17
CA GLY A 89 1.87 -9.98 16.60
C GLY A 89 0.65 -9.23 17.12
N ARG A 90 0.42 -7.99 16.65
CA ARG A 90 -0.82 -7.24 16.96
C ARG A 90 -2.06 -7.95 16.44
N SER A 91 -2.00 -8.46 15.22
CA SER A 91 -3.10 -9.20 14.59
C SER A 91 -3.42 -10.49 15.36
N LEU A 92 -2.39 -11.25 15.72
CA LEU A 92 -2.53 -12.45 16.53
C LEU A 92 -3.11 -12.16 17.91
N ARG A 93 -2.63 -11.11 18.59
CA ARG A 93 -3.17 -10.67 19.89
C ARG A 93 -4.65 -10.32 19.79
N LYS A 94 -5.08 -9.66 18.71
CA LYS A 94 -6.49 -9.35 18.45
C LYS A 94 -7.32 -10.62 18.27
N ILE A 95 -6.83 -11.58 17.47
CA ILE A 95 -7.50 -12.87 17.25
C ILE A 95 -7.66 -13.64 18.57
N ILE A 96 -6.60 -13.74 19.37
CA ILE A 96 -6.63 -14.39 20.69
C ILE A 96 -7.60 -13.67 21.63
N GLY A 97 -7.57 -12.33 21.66
CA GLY A 97 -8.49 -11.54 22.46
C GLY A 97 -9.95 -11.79 22.09
N GLN A 98 -10.26 -11.84 20.79
CA GLN A 98 -11.61 -12.18 20.29
C GLN A 98 -12.01 -13.62 20.64
N ALA A 99 -11.12 -14.59 20.50
CA ALA A 99 -11.38 -15.98 20.89
C ALA A 99 -11.70 -16.09 22.38
N ARG A 100 -10.93 -15.43 23.25
CA ARG A 100 -11.19 -15.36 24.70
C ARG A 100 -12.54 -14.72 25.02
N GLN A 101 -12.90 -13.63 24.35
CA GLN A 101 -14.21 -13.00 24.52
C GLN A 101 -15.35 -13.91 24.10
N ARG A 102 -15.20 -14.66 23.00
CA ARG A 102 -16.20 -15.64 22.55
C ARG A 102 -16.41 -16.74 23.58
N VAL A 103 -15.34 -17.37 24.08
CA VAL A 103 -15.43 -18.38 25.16
C VAL A 103 -16.07 -17.80 26.42
N SER A 104 -15.70 -16.57 26.81
CA SER A 104 -16.28 -15.92 27.98
C SER A 104 -17.77 -15.61 27.81
N ARG A 105 -18.25 -15.32 26.59
CA ARG A 105 -19.67 -15.13 26.29
C ARG A 105 -20.43 -16.43 26.20
N GLU A 106 -19.85 -17.45 25.57
CA GLU A 106 -20.42 -18.79 25.50
C GLU A 106 -20.54 -19.41 26.89
N ARG A 107 -19.55 -19.17 27.76
CA ARG A 107 -19.61 -19.50 29.19
C ARG A 107 -20.35 -18.48 30.04
N SER A 108 -20.81 -17.34 29.51
CA SER A 108 -21.63 -16.35 30.23
C SER A 108 -23.00 -16.96 30.49
N VAL A 109 -23.06 -17.87 31.46
CA VAL A 109 -23.38 -17.63 32.86
C VAL A 109 -24.87 -17.43 33.03
N ILE A 110 -25.50 -16.46 32.37
CA ILE A 110 -26.95 -16.29 32.49
C ILE A 110 -27.68 -17.57 32.03
N ARG A 111 -27.21 -18.16 30.92
CA ARG A 111 -27.86 -19.32 30.31
C ARG A 111 -27.65 -20.60 31.11
N VAL A 112 -26.42 -20.85 31.53
CA VAL A 112 -26.08 -21.99 32.38
C VAL A 112 -26.83 -21.88 33.72
N SER A 113 -26.95 -20.67 34.29
CA SER A 113 -27.70 -20.42 35.51
C SER A 113 -29.21 -20.61 35.37
N LEU A 114 -29.80 -20.26 34.23
CA LEU A 114 -31.22 -20.52 33.97
C LEU A 114 -31.51 -22.01 33.77
N GLU A 115 -30.59 -22.71 33.10
CA GLU A 115 -30.68 -24.14 32.81
C GLU A 115 -30.65 -24.96 34.10
N THR A 116 -29.68 -24.69 34.98
CA THR A 116 -29.61 -25.29 36.32
C THR A 116 -30.82 -24.95 37.19
N PHE A 117 -31.36 -23.73 37.08
CA PHE A 117 -32.55 -23.33 37.84
C PHE A 117 -33.81 -24.10 37.41
N MET A 118 -34.02 -24.29 36.12
CA MET A 118 -35.16 -25.02 35.59
C MET A 118 -35.09 -26.52 35.87
N GLU A 119 -33.89 -27.12 35.88
CA GLU A 119 -33.69 -28.51 36.28
C GLU A 119 -34.13 -28.75 37.73
N GLN A 120 -33.82 -27.81 38.64
CA GLN A 120 -34.25 -27.85 40.05
C GLN A 120 -35.77 -27.75 40.23
N LEU A 121 -36.47 -26.99 39.38
CA LEU A 121 -37.93 -26.88 39.47
C LEU A 121 -38.68 -28.14 38.98
N ARG A 122 -37.99 -29.06 38.31
CA ARG A 122 -38.58 -30.27 37.70
C ARG A 122 -38.20 -31.56 38.43
N ALA A 123 -37.30 -31.47 39.42
CA ALA A 123 -36.93 -32.54 40.32
C ALA A 123 -37.89 -32.57 41.52
#